data_AF-A0A4P9XJM0-F1
#
_entry.id   AF-A0A4P9XJM0-F1
#
_cell.length_a   1.000
_cell.length_b   1.000
_cell.length_c   1.000
_cell.angle_alpha   90.00
_cell.angle_beta   90.00
_cell.angle_gamma   90.00
#
_symmetry.space_group_name_H-M   'P 1'
#
loop_
_entity.id
_entity.type
_entity.pdbx_description
1 polymer ?
#
loop_
_entity_poly.entity_id
_entity_poly.type
_entity_poly.pdbx_seq_one_letter_code
_entity_poly.pdbx_strand_id
1 'polypeptide(L)'
;MDVELRCNNTRCRKPLGNADNPRACVTTCSHIFCIDCADGAFGISLLCPSCQTSLTSKSDIVLAELNPPEDYKSSVLAGLRPDIIADVCQRALSFWTYQVAQELAYQEAVQKMQESQRNRMEEQASVAITQANSELGRKSSRGPAL
;
A
#
# COMPACT_ATOMS: atom_id res chain seq x y z
N MET A 1 -15.15 -4.01 7.67
CA MET A 1 -13.90 -3.38 7.21
C MET A 1 -13.69 -3.88 5.80
N ASP A 2 -14.05 -3.08 4.80
CA ASP A 2 -13.75 -3.42 3.41
C ASP A 2 -12.29 -3.06 3.16
N VAL A 3 -11.42 -4.07 3.14
CA VAL A 3 -10.00 -3.88 2.82
C VAL A 3 -9.90 -3.70 1.31
N GLU A 4 -9.61 -2.48 0.88
CA GLU A 4 -9.38 -2.16 -0.52
C GLU A 4 -7.96 -2.58 -0.95
N LEU A 5 -7.83 -3.14 -2.15
CA LEU A 5 -6.52 -3.45 -2.73
C LEU A 5 -5.76 -2.15 -3.04
N ARG A 6 -4.47 -2.11 -2.74
CA ARG A 6 -3.59 -0.97 -3.05
C ARG A 6 -2.42 -1.41 -3.91
N CYS A 7 -2.01 -0.55 -4.83
CA CYS A 7 -0.78 -0.74 -5.60
C CYS A 7 0.40 -1.07 -4.66
N ASN A 8 1.11 -2.15 -4.96
CA ASN A 8 2.22 -2.67 -4.16
C ASN A 8 3.53 -1.90 -4.38
N ASN A 9 3.54 -0.90 -5.27
CA ASN A 9 4.58 0.13 -5.27
C ASN A 9 4.38 1.03 -4.04
N THR A 10 5.33 0.97 -3.10
CA THR A 10 5.28 1.66 -1.80
C THR A 10 5.20 3.19 -1.90
N ARG A 11 5.61 3.76 -3.03
CA ARG A 11 5.49 5.20 -3.32
C ARG A 11 4.17 5.59 -3.98
N CYS A 12 3.50 4.64 -4.64
CA CYS A 12 2.26 4.89 -5.38
C CYS A 12 1.03 4.65 -4.50
N ARG A 13 0.85 3.42 -3.99
CA ARG A 13 -0.25 3.01 -3.08
C ARG A 13 -1.67 3.38 -3.55
N LYS A 14 -1.83 3.67 -4.84
CA LYS A 14 -3.11 4.03 -5.46
C LYS A 14 -4.14 2.91 -5.17
N PRO A 15 -5.36 3.26 -4.74
CA PRO A 15 -6.42 2.28 -4.53
C PRO A 15 -6.83 1.61 -5.85
N LEU A 16 -7.15 0.32 -5.81
CA LEU A 16 -7.44 -0.53 -6.96
C LEU A 16 -8.82 -1.18 -6.82
N GLY A 17 -9.49 -1.44 -7.94
CA GLY A 17 -10.82 -2.04 -7.95
C GLY A 17 -11.94 -1.04 -7.69
N ASN A 18 -11.67 0.26 -7.84
CA ASN A 18 -12.70 1.31 -7.87
C ASN A 18 -13.00 1.75 -9.31
N ALA A 19 -13.96 2.66 -9.48
CA ALA A 19 -14.39 3.13 -10.80
C ALA A 19 -13.25 3.75 -11.63
N ASP A 20 -12.28 4.38 -10.97
CA ASP A 20 -11.12 5.00 -11.63
C ASP A 20 -10.03 3.97 -11.99
N ASN A 21 -9.97 2.85 -11.27
CA ASN A 21 -8.95 1.82 -11.40
C ASN A 21 -9.56 0.41 -11.42
N PRO A 22 -10.41 0.08 -12.41
CA PRO A 22 -11.13 -1.20 -12.43
C PRO A 22 -10.19 -2.38 -12.74
N ARG A 23 -9.04 -2.10 -13.38
CA ARG A 23 -8.04 -3.09 -13.79
C ARG A 23 -6.68 -2.87 -13.13
N ALA A 24 -5.94 -3.94 -12.93
CA ALA A 24 -4.59 -3.93 -12.37
C ALA A 24 -3.74 -5.09 -12.90
N CYS A 25 -2.42 -4.93 -12.85
CA CYS A 25 -1.50 -6.01 -13.20
C CYS A 25 -1.20 -6.85 -11.94
N VAL A 26 -1.53 -8.13 -12.00
CA VAL A 26 -1.29 -9.12 -10.94
C VAL A 26 -0.16 -10.05 -11.37
N THR A 27 0.72 -10.40 -10.43
CA THR A 27 1.85 -11.29 -10.70
C THR A 27 1.71 -12.64 -10.00
N THR A 28 2.40 -13.66 -10.53
CA THR A 28 2.44 -15.00 -9.92
C THR A 28 3.14 -15.02 -8.55
N CYS A 29 4.00 -14.04 -8.27
CA CYS A 29 4.57 -13.82 -6.93
C CYS A 29 3.64 -13.07 -5.97
N SER A 30 2.33 -13.02 -6.27
CA SER A 30 1.27 -12.45 -5.44
C SER A 30 1.34 -10.93 -5.23
N HIS A 31 1.97 -10.18 -6.14
CA HIS A 31 1.95 -8.71 -6.10
C HIS A 31 0.97 -8.12 -7.10
N ILE A 32 0.47 -6.91 -6.80
CA ILE A 32 -0.49 -6.19 -7.63
C ILE A 32 -0.10 -4.73 -7.82
N PHE A 33 -0.18 -4.24 -9.05
CA PHE A 33 0.21 -2.89 -9.43
C PHE A 33 -0.88 -2.20 -10.25
N CYS A 34 -1.03 -0.88 -10.10
CA CYS A 34 -1.78 -0.11 -11.08
C CYS A 34 -1.08 -0.19 -12.45
N ILE A 35 -1.84 0.02 -13.52
CA ILE A 35 -1.34 -0.07 -14.91
C ILE A 35 -0.12 0.84 -15.10
N ASP A 36 -0.18 2.09 -14.64
CA ASP A 36 0.94 3.05 -14.77
C ASP A 36 2.26 2.52 -14.16
N CYS A 37 2.20 1.89 -12.98
CA CYS A 37 3.38 1.34 -12.33
C CYS A 37 3.86 0.06 -13.01
N ALA A 38 2.94 -0.76 -13.51
CA ALA A 38 3.26 -1.99 -14.22
C ALA A 38 3.95 -1.69 -15.55
N ASP A 39 3.41 -0.78 -16.35
CA ASP A 39 3.97 -0.37 -17.64
C ASP A 39 5.40 0.19 -17.47
N GLY A 40 5.59 1.06 -16.48
CA GLY A 40 6.90 1.63 -16.17
C GLY A 40 7.94 0.61 -15.68
N ALA A 41 7.51 -0.48 -15.04
CA ALA A 41 8.42 -1.50 -14.51
C ALA A 41 8.71 -2.62 -15.53
N PHE A 42 7.65 -3.25 -16.02
CA PHE A 42 7.73 -4.45 -16.84
C PHE A 42 8.10 -4.16 -18.31
N GLY A 43 7.98 -2.90 -18.75
CA GLY A 43 8.58 -2.45 -20.00
C GLY A 43 10.12 -2.38 -19.98
N ILE A 44 10.74 -2.38 -18.79
CA ILE A 44 12.19 -2.27 -18.60
C ILE A 44 12.79 -3.61 -18.18
N SER A 45 12.15 -4.31 -17.25
CA SER A 45 12.64 -5.56 -16.66
C SER A 45 11.50 -6.48 -16.26
N LEU A 46 11.67 -7.78 -16.49
CA LEU A 46 10.73 -8.81 -16.01
C LEU A 46 11.01 -9.22 -14.55
N LEU A 47 11.38 -8.25 -13.71
CA LEU A 47 11.54 -8.45 -12.27
C LEU A 47 10.40 -7.77 -11.53
N CYS A 48 9.81 -8.47 -10.57
CA CYS A 48 8.78 -7.88 -9.71
C CYS A 48 9.35 -6.68 -8.94
N PRO A 49 8.75 -5.47 -9.02
CA PRO A 49 9.22 -4.29 -8.31
C PRO A 49 9.24 -4.45 -6.78
N SER A 50 8.36 -5.31 -6.25
CA SER A 50 8.19 -5.47 -4.80
C SER A 50 9.09 -6.54 -4.20
N CYS A 51 9.31 -7.68 -4.88
CA CYS A 51 10.07 -8.82 -4.33
C CYS A 51 11.22 -9.32 -5.21
N GLN A 52 11.47 -8.68 -6.36
CA GLN A 52 12.55 -9.02 -7.28
C GLN A 52 12.48 -10.44 -7.88
N THR A 53 11.34 -11.13 -7.74
CA THR A 53 11.11 -12.41 -8.43
C THR A 53 11.15 -12.20 -9.95
N SER A 54 11.81 -13.12 -10.65
CA SER A 54 11.84 -13.15 -12.12
C SER A 54 10.51 -13.66 -12.68
N LEU A 55 9.90 -12.90 -13.58
CA LEU A 55 8.56 -13.08 -14.14
C LEU A 55 8.65 -13.28 -15.66
N THR A 56 9.37 -14.32 -16.09
CA THR A 56 9.70 -14.57 -17.50
C THR A 56 8.67 -15.39 -18.25
N SER A 57 7.73 -16.02 -17.56
CA SER A 57 6.67 -16.82 -18.16
C SER A 57 5.53 -15.92 -18.66
N LYS A 58 4.86 -16.33 -19.74
CA LYS A 58 3.75 -15.57 -20.33
C LYS A 58 2.59 -15.29 -19.35
N SER A 59 2.44 -16.13 -18.33
CA SER A 59 1.37 -16.03 -17.33
C SER A 59 1.85 -15.39 -16.02
N ASP A 60 3.11 -14.94 -15.94
CA ASP A 60 3.65 -14.37 -14.70
C ASP A 60 3.14 -12.97 -14.39
N ILE A 61 2.65 -12.26 -15.42
CA ILE A 61 2.08 -10.92 -15.32
C ILE A 61 0.76 -10.93 -16.09
N VAL A 62 -0.34 -10.69 -15.39
CA VAL A 62 -1.69 -10.73 -15.95
C VAL A 62 -2.40 -9.42 -15.67
N LEU A 63 -2.99 -8.82 -16.69
CA LEU A 63 -3.92 -7.71 -16.52
C LEU A 63 -5.28 -8.29 -16.07
N ALA A 64 -5.66 -8.01 -14.83
CA ALA A 64 -6.88 -8.50 -14.20
C ALA A 64 -7.96 -7.41 -14.15
N GLU A 65 -9.20 -7.82 -14.42
CA GLU A 65 -10.41 -7.05 -14.11
C GLU A 65 -10.81 -7.35 -12.66
N LEU A 66 -10.80 -6.33 -11.80
CA LEU A 66 -10.98 -6.54 -10.36
C LEU A 66 -12.45 -6.61 -9.95
N ASN A 67 -13.35 -6.06 -10.76
CA ASN A 67 -14.79 -6.20 -10.60
C ASN A 67 -15.44 -6.60 -11.93
N PRO A 68 -15.28 -7.87 -12.36
CA PRO A 68 -15.82 -8.32 -13.63
C PRO A 68 -17.36 -8.39 -13.59
N PRO A 69 -18.03 -8.33 -14.76
CA PRO A 69 -19.48 -8.47 -14.86
C PRO A 69 -19.97 -9.89 -14.51
N GLU A 70 -21.26 -10.03 -14.22
CA GLU A 70 -21.87 -11.29 -13.72
C GLU A 70 -21.77 -12.47 -14.70
N ASP A 71 -21.82 -12.19 -16.00
CA ASP A 71 -21.66 -13.19 -17.06
C ASP A 71 -20.23 -13.76 -17.09
N TYR A 72 -19.22 -12.92 -16.86
CA TYR A 72 -17.84 -13.36 -16.71
C TYR A 72 -17.67 -14.23 -15.45
N LYS A 73 -18.22 -13.79 -14.30
CA LYS A 73 -18.18 -14.59 -13.06
C LYS A 73 -18.80 -15.98 -13.23
N SER A 74 -19.87 -16.06 -14.02
CA SER A 74 -20.57 -17.32 -14.30
C SER A 74 -19.79 -18.27 -15.21
N SER A 75 -18.91 -17.74 -16.06
CA SER A 75 -18.21 -18.49 -17.11
C SER A 75 -16.75 -18.81 -16.80
N VAL A 76 -16.06 -18.00 -15.99
CA VAL A 76 -14.60 -18.06 -15.79
C VAL A 76 -14.08 -19.41 -15.27
N LEU A 77 -14.91 -20.17 -14.53
CA LEU A 77 -14.55 -21.51 -14.03
C LEU A 77 -15.38 -22.64 -14.67
N ALA A 78 -16.29 -22.33 -15.60
CA ALA A 78 -17.16 -23.31 -16.21
C ALA A 78 -16.35 -24.30 -17.06
N GLY A 79 -16.65 -25.61 -16.93
CA GLY A 79 -15.95 -26.68 -17.65
C GLY A 79 -14.67 -27.19 -16.98
N LEU A 80 -14.24 -26.60 -15.86
CA LEU A 80 -13.15 -27.11 -15.05
C LEU A 80 -13.60 -28.23 -14.12
N ARG A 81 -12.70 -29.15 -13.80
CA ARG A 81 -12.96 -30.19 -12.79
C ARG A 81 -13.02 -29.58 -11.38
N PRO A 82 -13.78 -30.18 -10.44
CA PRO A 82 -13.88 -29.67 -9.08
C PRO A 82 -12.54 -29.48 -8.34
N ASP A 83 -11.56 -30.36 -8.58
CA ASP A 83 -10.22 -30.25 -7.98
C ASP A 83 -9.47 -29.00 -8.45
N ILE A 84 -9.59 -28.67 -9.74
CA ILE A 84 -8.96 -27.47 -10.33
C ILE A 84 -9.67 -26.22 -9.81
N ILE A 85 -11.01 -26.23 -9.74
CA ILE A 85 -11.80 -25.12 -9.19
C ILE A 85 -11.34 -24.81 -7.76
N ALA A 86 -11.25 -25.85 -6.90
CA ALA A 86 -10.81 -25.69 -5.53
C ALA A 86 -9.38 -25.11 -5.43
N ASP A 87 -8.44 -25.59 -6.25
CA ASP A 87 -7.06 -25.09 -6.27
C ASP A 87 -7.01 -23.60 -6.70
N VAL A 88 -7.75 -23.22 -7.75
CA VAL A 88 -7.82 -21.82 -8.21
C VAL A 88 -8.41 -20.92 -7.14
N CYS A 89 -9.52 -21.33 -6.50
CA CYS A 89 -10.13 -20.58 -5.41
C CYS A 89 -9.17 -20.43 -4.22
N GLN A 90 -8.49 -21.51 -3.83
CA GLN A 90 -7.53 -21.47 -2.73
C GLN A 90 -6.38 -20.49 -3.02
N ARG A 91 -5.84 -20.48 -4.24
CA ARG A 91 -4.79 -19.53 -4.65
C ARG A 91 -5.29 -18.09 -4.66
N ALA A 92 -6.50 -17.84 -5.15
CA ALA A 92 -7.11 -16.51 -5.14
C ALA A 92 -7.33 -15.98 -3.72
N LEU A 93 -7.79 -16.85 -2.80
CA LEU A 93 -7.94 -16.50 -1.39
C LEU A 93 -6.59 -16.22 -0.73
N SER A 94 -5.59 -17.06 -0.97
CA SER A 94 -4.22 -16.85 -0.46
C SER A 94 -3.63 -15.53 -0.95
N PHE A 95 -3.87 -15.16 -2.22
CA PHE A 95 -3.49 -13.86 -2.76
C PHE A 95 -4.15 -12.73 -1.96
N TRP A 96 -5.46 -12.80 -1.74
CA TRP A 96 -6.17 -11.76 -0.98
C TRP A 96 -5.66 -11.64 0.45
N THR A 97 -5.48 -12.77 1.16
CA THR A 97 -4.91 -12.79 2.51
C THR A 97 -3.51 -12.16 2.55
N TYR A 98 -2.67 -12.45 1.55
CA TYR A 98 -1.36 -11.85 1.42
C TYR A 98 -1.45 -10.31 1.27
N GLN A 99 -2.37 -9.83 0.43
CA GLN A 99 -2.57 -8.39 0.23
C GLN A 99 -3.06 -7.69 1.51
N VAL A 100 -3.98 -8.30 2.26
CA VAL A 100 -4.46 -7.78 3.55
C VAL A 100 -3.31 -7.71 4.56
N ALA A 101 -2.49 -8.76 4.66
CA ALA A 101 -1.36 -8.79 5.59
C ALA A 101 -0.32 -7.72 5.24
N GLN A 102 -0.02 -7.53 3.95
CA GLN A 102 0.90 -6.48 3.50
C GLN A 102 0.34 -5.08 3.78
N GLU A 103 -0.96 -4.86 3.62
CA GLU A 103 -1.61 -3.59 3.96
C GLU A 103 -1.49 -3.27 5.44
N LEU A 104 -1.77 -4.26 6.31
CA LEU A 104 -1.66 -4.11 7.76
C LEU A 104 -0.22 -3.76 8.16
N ALA A 105 0.76 -4.51 7.66
CA ALA A 105 2.17 -4.26 7.94
C ALA A 105 2.61 -2.85 7.49
N TYR A 106 2.13 -2.40 6.32
CA TYR A 106 2.40 -1.05 5.83
C TYR A 106 1.78 0.02 6.75
N GLN A 107 0.52 -0.14 7.14
CA GLN A 107 -0.17 0.80 8.02
C GLN A 107 0.49 0.89 9.39
N GLU A 108 0.90 -0.24 9.97
CA GLU A 108 1.66 -0.26 11.23
C GLU A 108 2.99 0.48 11.12
N ALA A 109 3.72 0.31 10.01
CA ALA A 109 4.98 1.01 9.78
C ALA A 109 4.77 2.53 9.65
N VAL A 110 3.73 2.95 8.93
CA VAL A 110 3.36 4.37 8.78
C VAL A 110 2.94 4.97 10.13
N GLN A 111 2.14 4.25 10.92
CA GLN A 111 1.73 4.69 12.26
C GLN A 111 2.94 4.90 13.18
N LYS A 112 3.86 3.94 13.24
CA LYS A 112 5.10 4.07 14.02
C LYS A 112 5.92 5.28 13.57
N MET A 113 6.03 5.51 12.26
CA MET A 113 6.74 6.67 11.73
C MET A 113 6.06 7.98 12.14
N GLN A 114 4.74 8.06 12.03
CA GLN A 114 3.96 9.23 12.44
C GLN A 114 4.08 9.51 13.95
N GLU A 115 4.01 8.48 14.78
CA GLU A 115 4.16 8.61 16.24
C GLU A 115 5.55 9.15 16.61
N SER A 116 6.60 8.66 15.94
CA SER A 116 7.96 9.18 16.15
C SER A 116 8.10 10.66 15.77
N GLN A 117 7.42 11.10 14.70
CA GLN A 117 7.40 12.50 14.29
C GLN A 117 6.60 13.36 15.26
N ARG A 118 5.45 12.87 15.72
CA ARG A 118 4.61 13.54 16.73
C ARG A 118 5.41 13.79 18.01
N ASN A 119 6.08 12.77 18.54
CA ASN A 119 6.89 12.88 19.76
C ASN A 119 8.02 13.91 19.58
N ARG A 120 8.69 13.93 18.42
CA ARG A 120 9.73 14.94 18.11
C ARG A 120 9.17 16.35 18.07
N MET A 121 8.00 16.56 17.46
CA MET A 121 7.37 17.88 17.41
C MET A 121 6.91 18.35 18.80
N GLU A 122 6.39 17.44 19.64
CA GLU A 122 6.01 17.75 21.03
C GLU A 122 7.22 18.15 21.88
N GLU A 123 8.34 17.45 21.73
CA GLU A 123 9.60 17.82 22.40
C GLU A 123 10.10 19.20 21.94
N GLN A 124 10.10 19.46 20.63
CA GLN A 124 10.48 20.77 20.08
C GLN A 124 9.58 21.89 20.58
N ALA A 125 8.26 21.65 20.66
CA ALA A 125 7.30 22.62 21.20
C ALA A 125 7.55 22.91 22.69
N SER A 126 7.80 21.86 23.50
CA SER A 126 8.11 22.00 24.93
C SER A 126 9.39 22.82 25.18
N VAL A 127 10.44 22.56 24.38
CA VAL A 127 11.69 23.32 24.43
C VAL A 127 11.43 24.79 24.08
N ALA A 128 10.69 25.06 23.00
CA ALA A 128 10.37 26.43 22.57
C ALA A 128 9.56 27.21 23.63
N ILE A 129 8.56 26.57 24.26
CA ILE A 129 7.78 27.16 25.35
C ILE A 129 8.70 27.51 26.54
N THR A 130 9.58 26.59 26.93
CA THR A 130 10.50 26.80 28.05
C THR A 130 11.46 27.96 27.77
N GLN A 131 12.01 28.03 26.56
CA GLN A 131 12.87 29.12 26.13
C GLN A 131 12.11 30.47 26.16
N ALA A 132 10.92 30.54 25.57
CA ALA A 132 10.10 31.75 25.56
C ALA A 132 9.76 32.23 27.00
N ASN A 133 9.37 31.30 27.88
CA ASN A 133 9.11 31.61 29.28
C ASN A 133 10.36 32.14 30.01
N SER A 134 11.54 31.56 29.73
CA SER A 134 12.81 32.02 30.31
C SER A 134 13.18 33.44 29.86
N GLU A 135 12.91 33.79 28.59
CA GLU A 135 13.15 35.13 28.05
C GLU A 135 12.21 36.18 28.63
N LEU A 136 10.92 35.85 28.78
CA LEU A 136 9.93 36.71 29.44
C LEU A 136 10.32 36.98 30.90
N GLY A 137 10.75 35.95 31.63
CA GLY A 137 11.27 36.11 32.99
C GLY A 137 12.49 37.04 33.06
N ARG A 138 13.44 36.92 32.13
CA ARG A 138 14.61 37.83 32.02
C ARG A 138 14.24 39.27 31.67
N LYS A 139 13.20 39.48 30.86
CA LYS A 139 12.73 40.83 30.51
C LYS A 139 11.97 41.48 31.67
N SER A 140 11.19 40.71 32.43
CA SER A 140 10.47 41.20 33.61
C SER A 140 11.40 41.60 34.76
N SER A 141 12.53 40.89 34.95
CA SER A 141 13.54 41.25 35.96
C SER A 141 14.43 42.45 35.59
N ARG A 142 14.28 43.00 34.37
CA ARG A 142 14.98 44.21 33.88
C ARG A 142 14.08 45.45 33.83
N GLY A 143 13.06 45.54 34.70
CA GLY A 143 12.17 46.71 34.83
C GLY A 143 12.95 48.04 34.94
N PRO A 144 12.34 49.17 34.50
CA PRO A 144 13.06 50.37 34.09
C PRO A 144 13.89 50.95 35.24
N ALA A 145 15.16 51.24 34.97
CA ALA A 145 15.98 52.06 35.83
C ALA A 145 15.32 53.45 35.94
N LEU A 146 14.69 53.71 37.10
CA LEU A 146 14.26 55.04 37.54
C LEU A 146 15.48 55.91 37.86
#